data_AF-A0A937DW98-F1
#
_entry.id   AF-A0A937DW98-F1
#
_cell.length_a   1.000
_cell.length_b   1.000
_cell.length_c   1.000
_cell.angle_alpha   90.00
_cell.angle_beta   90.00
_cell.angle_gamma   90.00
#
_symmetry.space_group_name_H-M   'P 1'
#
loop_
_entity.id
_entity.type
_entity.pdbx_description
1 polymer ?
#
loop_
_entity_poly.entity_id
_entity_poly.type
_entity_poly.pdbx_seq_one_letter_code
_entity_poly.pdbx_strand_id
1 'polypeptide(L)'
;MCLVSVSPHRQAGNIMIQRQGSDEYWKLDTDSGTWQKVHKPRLSQRETEVLRLYAQGLTISQIAEKMCVVPDTVKYYRRRIFENFGVSSIVEALSYAVNNKIL
;
A
#
# COMPACT_ATOMS: atom_id res chain seq x y z
N MET A 1 22.12 -11.07 4.76
CA MET A 1 22.48 -9.91 3.91
C MET A 1 21.42 -8.84 4.15
N CYS A 2 21.82 -7.62 4.54
CA CYS A 2 20.91 -6.50 4.76
C CYS A 2 21.08 -5.51 3.60
N LEU A 3 19.98 -5.17 2.93
CA LEU A 3 19.97 -4.14 1.88
C LEU A 3 19.54 -2.82 2.51
N VAL A 4 20.28 -1.75 2.24
CA VAL A 4 19.92 -0.39 2.63
C VAL A 4 19.56 0.37 1.35
N SER A 5 18.37 0.97 1.33
CA SER A 5 17.91 1.82 0.22
C SER A 5 17.38 3.14 0.74
N VAL A 6 17.51 4.19 -0.07
CA VAL A 6 16.94 5.50 0.24
C VAL A 6 15.42 5.46 0.10
N SER A 7 14.71 6.09 1.02
CA SER A 7 13.26 6.21 0.94
C SER A 7 12.85 7.09 -0.24
N PRO A 8 11.84 6.70 -1.04
CA PRO A 8 11.33 7.52 -2.14
C PRO A 8 10.47 8.70 -1.65
N HIS A 9 10.14 8.76 -0.35
CA HIS A 9 9.37 9.84 0.23
C HIS A 9 10.16 11.16 0.22
N ARG A 10 9.49 12.25 -0.14
CA ARG A 10 10.11 13.60 -0.21
C ARG A 10 10.42 14.22 1.15
N GLN A 11 9.81 13.72 2.23
CA GLN A 11 10.03 14.21 3.59
C GLN A 11 10.98 13.28 4.35
N ALA A 12 11.83 13.88 5.19
CA ALA A 12 12.71 13.15 6.09
C ALA A 12 11.91 12.39 7.17
N GLY A 13 12.53 11.40 7.81
CA GLY A 13 11.93 10.61 8.90
C GLY A 13 11.35 9.25 8.47
N ASN A 14 11.44 8.88 7.19
CA ASN A 14 10.96 7.59 6.68
C ASN A 14 12.03 6.51 6.80
N ILE A 15 12.45 6.23 8.04
CA ILE A 15 13.46 5.21 8.37
C ILE A 15 12.74 3.94 8.79
N MET A 16 12.96 2.84 8.06
CA MET A 16 12.34 1.55 8.35
C MET A 16 13.28 0.37 8.18
N ILE A 17 13.05 -0.68 8.98
CA ILE A 17 13.72 -1.97 8.88
C ILE A 17 12.66 -3.03 8.61
N GLN A 18 12.88 -3.85 7.60
CA GLN A 18 11.97 -4.95 7.26
C GLN A 18 12.75 -6.24 7.01
N ARG A 19 12.21 -7.35 7.53
CA ARG A 19 12.71 -8.70 7.21
C ARG A 19 11.90 -9.28 6.06
N GLN A 20 12.57 -9.87 5.06
CA GLN A 20 11.87 -10.59 3.99
C GLN A 20 11.03 -11.73 4.57
N GLY A 21 9.78 -11.87 4.08
CA GLY A 21 8.83 -12.88 4.55
C GLY A 21 8.16 -12.58 5.90
N SER A 22 8.47 -11.45 6.54
CA SER A 22 7.75 -11.01 7.73
C SER A 22 6.60 -10.06 7.37
N ASP A 23 5.50 -10.17 8.10
CA ASP A 23 4.36 -9.24 8.06
C ASP A 23 4.55 -8.03 8.97
N GLU A 24 5.77 -7.86 9.48
CA GLU A 24 6.12 -6.82 10.42
C GLU A 24 7.30 -6.02 9.86
N TYR A 25 7.29 -4.73 10.15
CA TYR A 25 8.41 -3.84 9.91
C TYR A 25 8.57 -2.93 11.13
N TRP A 26 9.76 -2.37 11.27
CA TRP A 26 10.07 -1.43 12.32
C TRP A 26 10.21 -0.05 11.69
N LYS A 27 9.56 0.94 12.28
CA LYS A 27 9.71 2.35 11.92
C LYS A 27 10.41 3.07 13.06
N LEU A 28 11.38 3.91 12.74
CA LEU A 28 11.98 4.78 13.75
C LEU A 28 11.06 5.99 13.94
N ASP A 29 10.59 6.17 15.17
CA ASP A 29 10.01 7.43 15.61
C ASP A 29 11.17 8.40 15.87
N THR A 30 11.27 9.44 15.05
CA THR A 30 12.35 10.42 15.13
C THR A 30 12.21 11.37 16.31
N ASP A 31 11.02 11.51 16.89
CA ASP A 31 10.77 12.41 18.02
C ASP A 31 11.12 11.72 19.34
N SER A 32 10.73 10.45 19.49
CA SER A 32 11.05 9.67 20.69
C SER A 32 12.38 8.90 20.61
N GLY A 33 12.96 8.76 19.42
CA GLY A 33 14.17 7.97 19.17
C GLY A 33 13.96 6.46 19.33
N THR A 34 12.71 5.99 19.33
CA THR A 34 12.36 4.59 19.59
C THR A 34 11.93 3.87 18.30
N TRP A 35 12.25 2.57 18.23
CA TRP A 35 11.77 1.72 17.16
C TRP A 35 10.37 1.21 17.50
N GLN A 36 9.41 1.55 16.65
CA GLN A 36 8.04 1.06 16.77
C GLN A 36 7.82 -0.11 15.81
N LYS A 37 7.29 -1.20 16.36
CA LYS A 37 6.92 -2.39 15.60
C LYS A 37 5.55 -2.17 14.96
N VAL A 38 5.49 -2.29 13.64
CA VAL A 38 4.28 -2.05 12.85
C VAL A 38 3.96 -3.27 12.00
N HIS A 39 2.67 -3.61 11.91
CA HIS A 39 2.21 -4.65 11.01
C HIS A 39 1.99 -4.07 9.61
N LYS A 40 2.36 -4.84 8.59
CA LYS A 40 2.00 -4.51 7.22
C LYS A 40 0.49 -4.48 7.06
N PRO A 41 -0.06 -3.46 6.39
CA PRO A 41 -1.47 -3.43 6.08
C PRO A 41 -1.81 -4.60 5.16
N ARG A 42 -2.86 -5.33 5.52
CA ARG A 42 -3.41 -6.41 4.70
C ARG A 42 -4.65 -5.89 3.99
N LEU A 43 -4.66 -6.02 2.67
CA LEU A 43 -5.86 -5.79 1.88
C LEU A 43 -6.77 -7.01 1.94
N SER A 44 -8.08 -6.78 1.92
CA SER A 44 -9.05 -7.84 1.65
C SER A 44 -8.87 -8.38 0.23
N GLN A 45 -9.46 -9.54 -0.06
CA GLN A 45 -9.42 -10.13 -1.39
C GLN A 45 -9.98 -9.19 -2.47
N ARG A 46 -11.08 -8.49 -2.16
CA ARG A 46 -11.71 -7.51 -3.07
C ARG A 46 -10.87 -6.26 -3.26
N GLU A 47 -10.26 -5.75 -2.19
CA GLU A 47 -9.33 -4.60 -2.28
C GLU A 47 -8.10 -4.96 -3.12
N THR A 48 -7.56 -6.17 -2.93
CA THR A 48 -6.44 -6.69 -3.73
C THR A 48 -6.81 -6.84 -5.20
N GLU A 49 -8.00 -7.38 -5.49
CA GLU A 49 -8.54 -7.51 -6.84
C GLU A 49 -8.63 -6.15 -7.54
N VAL A 50 -9.24 -5.15 -6.87
CA VAL A 50 -9.33 -3.77 -7.38
C VAL A 50 -7.95 -3.18 -7.66
N LEU A 51 -7.00 -3.35 -6.72
CA LEU A 51 -5.65 -2.81 -6.89
C LEU A 51 -4.90 -3.46 -8.07
N ARG A 52 -5.08 -4.78 -8.29
CA ARG A 52 -4.51 -5.48 -9.47
C ARG A 52 -5.08 -4.97 -10.78
N LEU A 53 -6.36 -4.63 -10.82
CA LEU A 53 -6.97 -4.08 -12.02
C LEU A 53 -6.51 -2.65 -12.30
N TYR A 54 -6.29 -1.84 -11.25
CA TYR A 54 -5.61 -0.55 -11.42
C TYR A 54 -4.19 -0.72 -11.95
N ALA A 55 -3.43 -1.72 -11.47
CA ALA A 55 -2.08 -2.00 -11.97
C ALA A 55 -2.05 -2.38 -13.46
N GLN A 56 -3.17 -2.89 -14.00
CA GLN A 56 -3.36 -3.17 -15.42
C GLN A 56 -3.80 -1.93 -16.23
N GLY A 57 -3.95 -0.76 -15.59
CA GLY A 57 -4.36 0.48 -16.24
C GLY A 57 -5.87 0.64 -16.44
N LEU A 58 -6.70 -0.21 -15.80
CA LEU A 58 -8.15 -0.10 -15.93
C LEU A 58 -8.71 1.11 -15.18
N THR A 59 -9.71 1.75 -15.78
CA THR A 59 -10.50 2.82 -15.15
C THR A 59 -11.56 2.27 -14.20
N ILE A 60 -12.12 3.12 -13.34
CA ILE A 60 -13.17 2.75 -12.37
C ILE A 60 -14.34 2.02 -13.04
N SER A 61 -14.81 2.51 -14.20
CA SER A 61 -15.94 1.89 -14.92
C SER A 61 -15.59 0.50 -15.46
N GLN A 62 -14.40 0.34 -16.03
CA GLN A 62 -13.94 -0.96 -16.54
C GLN A 62 -13.71 -1.99 -15.40
N ILE A 63 -13.22 -1.52 -14.24
CA ILE A 63 -13.09 -2.36 -13.05
C ILE A 63 -14.47 -2.81 -12.56
N ALA A 64 -15.43 -1.88 -12.51
CA ALA A 64 -16.80 -2.14 -12.10
C ALA A 64 -17.45 -3.21 -13.00
N GLU A 65 -17.32 -3.07 -14.31
CA GLU A 65 -17.78 -4.07 -15.29
C GLU A 65 -17.12 -5.43 -15.06
N LYS A 66 -15.79 -5.49 -14.93
CA LYS A 66 -15.04 -6.75 -14.77
C LYS A 66 -15.34 -7.47 -13.46
N MET A 67 -15.66 -6.71 -12.40
CA MET A 67 -16.03 -7.25 -11.09
C MET A 67 -17.55 -7.47 -10.94
N CYS A 68 -18.35 -7.13 -11.95
CA CYS A 68 -19.82 -7.14 -11.91
C CYS A 68 -20.40 -6.33 -10.73
N VAL A 69 -19.88 -5.14 -10.49
CA VAL A 69 -20.34 -4.21 -9.44
C VAL A 69 -20.60 -2.81 -10.01
N VAL A 70 -21.21 -1.93 -9.22
CA VAL A 70 -21.37 -0.52 -9.61
C VAL A 70 -20.08 0.29 -9.39
N PRO A 71 -19.84 1.37 -10.14
CA PRO A 71 -18.65 2.22 -9.99
C PRO A 71 -18.39 2.73 -8.57
N ASP A 72 -19.45 3.00 -7.80
CA ASP A 72 -19.30 3.47 -6.42
C ASP A 72 -18.74 2.41 -5.48
N THR A 73 -18.98 1.11 -5.75
CA THR A 73 -18.35 0.01 -5.02
C THR A 73 -16.84 -0.01 -5.26
N VAL A 74 -16.39 0.28 -6.48
CA VAL A 74 -14.95 0.41 -6.79
C VAL A 74 -14.35 1.63 -6.09
N LYS A 75 -15.07 2.76 -6.05
CA LYS A 75 -14.64 3.95 -5.29
C LYS A 75 -14.51 3.65 -3.78
N TYR A 76 -15.43 2.86 -3.24
CA TYR A 76 -15.38 2.40 -1.86
C TYR A 76 -14.11 1.57 -1.59
N TYR A 77 -13.82 0.55 -2.41
CA TYR A 77 -12.59 -0.23 -2.26
C TYR A 77 -11.33 0.62 -2.45
N ARG A 78 -11.33 1.56 -3.40
CA ARG A 78 -10.22 2.51 -3.58
C ARG A 78 -9.96 3.31 -2.30
N ARG A 79 -11.01 3.84 -1.65
CA ARG A 79 -10.88 4.57 -0.39
C ARG A 79 -10.31 3.68 0.72
N ARG A 80 -10.79 2.44 0.84
CA ARG A 80 -10.28 1.48 1.83
C ARG A 80 -8.82 1.13 1.63
N ILE A 81 -8.38 0.98 0.36
CA ILE A 81 -6.96 0.78 0.03
C ILE A 81 -6.13 1.98 0.49
N PHE A 82 -6.61 3.21 0.24
CA PHE A 82 -5.90 4.42 0.63
C PHE A 82 -5.78 4.54 2.16
N GLU A 83 -6.86 4.25 2.89
CA GLU A 83 -6.86 4.19 4.35
C GLU A 83 -5.90 3.12 4.88
N ASN A 84 -5.92 1.92 4.30
CA ASN A 84 -5.04 0.81 4.70
C ASN A 84 -3.56 1.14 4.45
N PHE A 85 -3.23 1.79 3.35
CA PHE A 85 -1.85 2.12 3.00
C PHE A 85 -1.37 3.48 3.54
N GLY A 86 -2.28 4.32 4.05
CA GLY A 86 -1.97 5.69 4.47
C GLY A 86 -1.52 6.59 3.31
N VAL A 87 -2.10 6.38 2.12
CA VAL A 87 -1.75 7.10 0.89
C VAL A 87 -2.92 7.93 0.36
N SER A 88 -2.65 8.86 -0.55
CA SER A 88 -3.64 9.80 -1.07
C SER A 88 -4.00 9.57 -2.54
N SER A 89 -3.20 8.79 -3.25
CA SER A 89 -3.39 8.54 -4.69
C SER A 89 -3.20 7.07 -5.08
N ILE A 90 -3.76 6.70 -6.24
CA ILE A 90 -3.62 5.34 -6.76
C ILE A 90 -2.18 5.01 -7.16
N VAL A 91 -1.43 6.01 -7.64
CA VAL A 91 -0.01 5.84 -7.99
C VAL A 91 0.83 5.57 -6.74
N GLU A 92 0.55 6.27 -5.64
CA GLU A 92 1.17 5.99 -4.34
C GLU A 92 0.77 4.62 -3.83
N ALA A 93 -0.51 4.22 -3.97
CA ALA A 93 -0.97 2.90 -3.54
C ALA A 93 -0.31 1.75 -4.32
N LEU A 94 -0.16 1.90 -5.63
CA LEU A 94 0.55 0.92 -6.48
C LEU A 94 2.03 0.86 -6.12
N SER A 95 2.68 2.02 -5.96
CA SER A 95 4.08 2.11 -5.55
C SER A 95 4.29 1.44 -4.17
N TYR A 96 3.38 1.70 -3.22
CA TYR A 96 3.40 1.08 -1.90
C TYR A 96 3.30 -0.44 -2.00
N ALA A 97 2.35 -0.95 -2.81
CA ALA A 97 2.13 -2.38 -2.95
C ALA A 97 3.34 -3.11 -3.57
N VAL A 98 3.98 -2.52 -4.59
CA VAL A 98 5.20 -3.07 -5.21
C VAL A 98 6.37 -3.06 -4.23
N ASN A 99 6.61 -1.95 -3.54
CA ASN A 99 7.74 -1.81 -2.61
C ASN A 99 7.61 -2.76 -1.39
N ASN A 100 6.38 -3.00 -0.94
CA ASN A 100 6.10 -3.86 0.22
C ASN A 100 5.81 -5.31 -0.15
N LYS A 101 5.87 -5.68 -1.44
CA LYS A 101 5.57 -7.01 -1.98
C LYS A 101 4.16 -7.51 -1.62
N ILE A 102 3.19 -6.60 -1.64
CA ILE A 102 1.76 -6.91 -1.46
C ILE A 102 1.15 -7.36 -2.80
N LEU A 103 1.70 -6.85 -3.90
CA LEU A 103 1.51 -7.30 -5.28
C LEU A 103 2.83 -7.83 -5.83
#